data_AF-A0A023JPW2-F1
#
_entry.id   AF-A0A023JPW2-F1
#
_cell.length_a   1.000
_cell.length_b   1.000
_cell.length_c   1.000
_cell.angle_alpha   90.00
_cell.angle_beta   90.00
_cell.angle_gamma   90.00
#
_symmetry.space_group_name_H-M   'P 1'
#
loop_
_entity.id
_entity.type
_entity.pdbx_description
1 polymer ?
#
loop_
_entity_poly.entity_id
_entity_poly.type
_entity_poly.pdbx_seq_one_letter_code
_entity_poly.pdbx_strand_id
1 'polypeptide(L)'
;MSIFTDLNTSRKWQIDQWLSAINSHIEKIQQYGHSAVNPTPLLADGFEIKTQSPVVWQFPDGHDAPISNFASQQNWLRLLISMSAVTETEKYRQMAFSQSEYFLDCFVDENSGLFYWGGHRFINLDTLAGEGPESKSMVHELKHHLPYYEFLHQVNPEKTRHFIQGFWNAHVEDWSCLDLGRHGDYAKQRDPDVFLHSRHDVVTPAKWPELPLTKGLTFVNAGTDLIYAAFVYARHTGDAHAAAWGKHLYRQYVLARNPETGMPVYQFSSPLQRQPVPADDNQTQSWFGDRAQRQFGPEFGAIAREANVLFRDMRPLLIDNPLAMLDILRHQPDAEILTWVIAGLKNYYQYAYDVDSNSLRPMWNNGQDMTGYCFKRDGYYGKAGTVLKPFPLEGDYLLPLVRAWRLSDDNDLYTLIVTMLSRLEKQGIHQSASPFLLLAITELAQAKQSAQWAEYAWQMAEILFKRYFHHGLFVRSEHHRYVRLDDPFPAILLTLIAACRNKWPEVPAVLTQGGYIHGDYRINGESRVIYDTEFIYPEKLIH
;
A
#
# COMPACT_ATOMS: atom_id res chain seq x y z
N MET A 1 26.19 16.30 -4.97
CA MET A 1 25.74 16.45 -6.37
C MET A 1 25.17 15.11 -6.81
N SER A 2 24.08 15.09 -7.58
CA SER A 2 23.46 13.84 -8.03
C SER A 2 24.35 13.11 -9.04
N ILE A 3 24.46 11.77 -8.93
CA ILE A 3 25.18 10.95 -9.94
C ILE A 3 24.50 11.01 -11.31
N PHE A 4 23.23 11.42 -11.35
CA PHE A 4 22.42 11.54 -12.55
C PHE A 4 22.61 12.88 -13.29
N THR A 5 23.41 13.81 -12.76
CA THR A 5 23.54 15.16 -13.36
C THR A 5 24.09 15.10 -14.79
N ASP A 6 24.99 14.15 -15.08
CA ASP A 6 25.55 13.95 -16.43
C ASP A 6 24.50 13.46 -17.43
N LEU A 7 23.51 12.70 -16.96
CA LEU A 7 22.37 12.25 -17.78
C LEU A 7 21.46 13.42 -18.15
N ASN A 8 21.36 14.46 -17.33
CA ASN A 8 20.58 15.66 -17.66
C ASN A 8 21.08 16.36 -18.92
N THR A 9 22.40 16.42 -19.13
CA THR A 9 22.98 17.02 -20.33
C THR A 9 22.98 16.04 -21.51
N SER A 10 23.47 14.81 -21.29
CA SER A 10 23.64 13.82 -22.36
C SER A 10 22.32 13.26 -22.90
N ARG A 11 21.26 13.27 -22.10
CA ARG A 11 19.93 12.74 -22.45
C ARG A 11 18.81 13.77 -22.38
N LYS A 12 19.14 15.06 -22.44
CA LYS A 12 18.19 16.18 -22.33
C LYS A 12 16.92 15.99 -23.17
N TRP A 13 17.08 15.60 -24.44
CA TRP A 13 15.96 15.39 -25.36
C TRP A 13 14.97 14.33 -24.87
N GLN A 14 15.47 13.22 -24.31
CA GLN A 14 14.62 12.13 -23.80
C GLN A 14 13.90 12.55 -22.51
N ILE A 15 14.57 13.32 -21.64
CA ILE A 15 13.95 13.93 -20.46
C ILE A 15 12.80 14.85 -20.86
N ASP A 16 13.03 15.72 -21.84
CA ASP A 16 12.01 16.66 -22.33
C ASP A 16 10.83 15.91 -22.98
N GLN A 17 11.09 14.80 -23.69
CA GLN A 17 10.03 13.91 -24.19
C GLN A 17 9.22 13.27 -23.05
N TRP A 18 9.87 12.75 -22.02
CA TRP A 18 9.17 12.16 -20.87
C TRP A 18 8.34 13.20 -20.10
N LEU A 19 8.86 14.41 -19.92
CA LEU A 19 8.10 15.51 -19.31
C LEU A 19 6.89 15.92 -20.15
N SER A 20 7.04 15.97 -21.48
CA SER A 20 5.92 16.24 -22.38
C SER A 20 4.85 15.13 -22.29
N ALA A 21 5.25 13.87 -22.20
CA ALA A 21 4.34 12.74 -22.00
C ALA A 21 3.61 12.79 -20.65
N ILE A 22 4.31 13.13 -19.56
CA ILE A 22 3.72 13.34 -18.23
C ILE A 22 2.74 14.52 -18.25
N ASN A 23 3.10 15.63 -18.91
CA ASN A 23 2.18 16.75 -19.08
C ASN A 23 0.93 16.35 -19.88
N SER A 24 1.08 15.62 -20.98
CA SER A 24 -0.05 15.07 -21.76
C SER A 24 -0.96 14.21 -20.89
N HIS A 25 -0.39 13.35 -20.04
CA HIS A 25 -1.18 12.51 -19.13
C HIS A 25 -1.96 13.36 -18.12
N ILE A 26 -1.30 14.34 -17.49
CA ILE A 26 -1.95 15.26 -16.54
C ILE A 26 -3.08 16.05 -17.22
N GLU A 27 -2.82 16.62 -18.41
CA GLU A 27 -3.81 17.40 -19.16
C GLU A 27 -5.02 16.57 -19.56
N LYS A 28 -4.83 15.31 -19.96
CA LYS A 28 -5.95 14.42 -20.29
C LYS A 28 -6.75 13.99 -19.07
N ILE A 29 -6.11 13.77 -17.92
CA ILE A 29 -6.82 13.50 -16.66
C ILE A 29 -7.65 14.73 -16.28
N GLN A 30 -7.08 15.93 -16.33
CA GLN A 30 -7.81 17.17 -16.06
C GLN A 30 -8.93 17.42 -17.08
N GLN A 31 -8.78 16.95 -18.32
CA GLN A 31 -9.81 17.11 -19.35
C GLN A 31 -10.98 16.13 -19.19
N TYR A 32 -10.70 14.86 -18.89
CA TYR A 32 -11.68 13.77 -18.95
C TYR A 32 -12.04 13.16 -17.60
N GLY A 33 -11.33 13.52 -16.53
CA GLY A 33 -11.55 13.00 -15.18
C GLY A 33 -12.64 13.73 -14.41
N HIS A 34 -13.06 14.93 -14.82
CA HIS A 34 -14.16 15.63 -14.17
C HIS A 34 -15.53 15.12 -14.61
N SER A 35 -16.54 15.27 -13.75
CA SER A 35 -17.93 15.07 -14.16
C SER A 35 -18.31 16.05 -15.27
N ALA A 36 -18.96 15.53 -16.32
CA ALA A 36 -19.63 16.35 -17.33
C ALA A 36 -20.98 16.89 -16.84
N VAL A 37 -21.55 16.29 -15.80
CA VAL A 37 -22.88 16.61 -15.25
C VAL A 37 -22.79 17.63 -14.13
N ASN A 38 -21.83 17.46 -13.23
CA ASN A 38 -21.63 18.32 -12.06
C ASN A 38 -20.13 18.64 -11.89
N PRO A 39 -19.60 19.61 -12.67
CA PRO A 39 -18.18 19.90 -12.67
C PRO A 39 -17.74 20.49 -11.32
N THR A 40 -16.94 19.71 -10.60
CA THR A 40 -16.25 20.10 -9.35
C THR A 40 -14.76 19.79 -9.48
N PRO A 41 -13.90 20.25 -8.56
CA PRO A 41 -12.49 19.86 -8.53
C PRO A 41 -12.23 18.36 -8.28
N LEU A 42 -13.25 17.55 -7.96
CA LEU A 42 -13.09 16.10 -7.87
C LEU A 42 -12.77 15.48 -9.23
N LEU A 43 -12.08 14.34 -9.19
CA LEU A 43 -11.70 13.55 -10.35
C LEU A 43 -12.20 12.13 -10.20
N ALA A 44 -12.54 11.50 -11.31
CA ALA A 44 -12.74 10.07 -11.40
C ALA A 44 -11.42 9.34 -11.06
N ASP A 45 -11.51 8.18 -10.40
CA ASP A 45 -10.35 7.30 -10.17
C ASP A 45 -9.74 6.76 -11.46
N GLY A 46 -10.48 6.84 -12.56
CA GLY A 46 -10.09 6.42 -13.88
C GLY A 46 -11.16 6.71 -14.92
N PHE A 47 -10.85 6.48 -16.19
CA PHE A 47 -11.80 6.54 -17.28
C PHE A 47 -11.42 5.58 -18.41
N GLU A 48 -12.39 5.18 -19.22
CA GLU A 48 -12.13 4.34 -20.39
C GLU A 48 -11.42 5.16 -21.47
N ILE A 49 -10.29 4.64 -21.98
CA ILE A 49 -9.39 5.40 -22.86
C ILE A 49 -10.08 5.85 -24.16
N LYS A 50 -10.97 5.03 -24.71
CA LYS A 50 -11.63 5.30 -26.01
C LYS A 50 -12.86 6.19 -25.88
N THR A 51 -13.71 5.93 -24.88
CA THR A 51 -14.99 6.62 -24.69
C THR A 51 -14.85 7.86 -23.82
N GLN A 52 -13.74 7.98 -23.08
CA GLN A 52 -13.46 9.06 -22.14
C GLN A 52 -14.51 9.16 -21.01
N SER A 53 -15.26 8.08 -20.79
CA SER A 53 -16.27 8.00 -19.72
C SER A 53 -15.60 7.53 -18.42
N PRO A 54 -15.95 8.13 -17.26
CA PRO A 54 -15.45 7.69 -15.95
C PRO A 54 -15.64 6.21 -15.70
N VAL A 55 -14.77 5.62 -14.89
CA VAL A 55 -15.01 4.29 -14.31
C VAL A 55 -16.23 4.35 -13.38
N VAL A 56 -16.99 3.26 -13.35
CA VAL A 56 -18.27 3.19 -12.64
C VAL A 56 -18.31 1.95 -11.75
N TRP A 57 -18.75 2.13 -10.50
CA TRP A 57 -19.14 1.04 -9.63
C TRP A 57 -20.57 0.62 -9.96
N GLN A 58 -20.76 -0.66 -10.32
CA GLN A 58 -22.07 -1.19 -10.68
C GLN A 58 -22.65 -1.95 -9.49
N PHE A 59 -23.68 -1.40 -8.87
CA PHE A 59 -24.27 -1.97 -7.67
C PHE A 59 -25.24 -3.12 -7.98
N PRO A 60 -25.44 -4.07 -7.04
CA PRO A 60 -26.33 -5.20 -7.23
C PRO A 60 -27.80 -4.85 -7.49
N ASP A 61 -28.30 -3.74 -6.91
CA ASP A 61 -29.66 -3.22 -7.12
C ASP A 61 -29.85 -2.56 -8.51
N GLY A 62 -28.75 -2.38 -9.24
CA GLY A 62 -28.69 -1.94 -10.60
C GLY A 62 -28.38 -0.47 -10.84
N HIS A 63 -28.18 0.32 -9.78
CA HIS A 63 -27.64 1.67 -9.93
C HIS A 63 -26.13 1.64 -10.20
N ASP A 64 -25.65 2.69 -10.86
CA ASP A 64 -24.29 2.82 -11.36
C ASP A 64 -23.75 4.16 -10.85
N ALA A 65 -22.58 4.15 -10.18
CA ALA A 65 -21.96 5.35 -9.62
C ALA A 65 -20.56 5.60 -10.20
N PRO A 66 -20.34 6.70 -10.94
CA PRO A 66 -18.99 7.16 -11.32
C PRO A 66 -18.11 7.38 -10.10
N ILE A 67 -16.95 6.73 -10.06
CA ILE A 67 -16.14 6.61 -8.84
C ILE A 67 -15.20 7.80 -8.70
N SER A 68 -15.33 8.54 -7.60
CA SER A 68 -14.31 9.46 -7.08
C SER A 68 -13.92 9.06 -5.65
N ASN A 69 -12.83 8.32 -5.50
CA ASN A 69 -12.30 7.93 -4.20
C ASN A 69 -10.95 8.59 -3.95
N PHE A 70 -10.96 9.65 -3.15
CA PHE A 70 -9.74 10.42 -2.89
C PHE A 70 -8.62 9.59 -2.24
N ALA A 71 -8.93 8.49 -1.55
CA ALA A 71 -7.92 7.59 -0.99
C ALA A 71 -7.13 6.85 -2.09
N SER A 72 -7.73 6.68 -3.27
CA SER A 72 -7.16 6.09 -4.48
C SER A 72 -6.65 7.16 -5.46
N GLN A 73 -6.25 8.33 -4.97
CA GLN A 73 -5.73 9.43 -5.79
C GLN A 73 -4.47 10.06 -5.18
N GLN A 74 -3.85 9.38 -4.22
CA GLN A 74 -2.74 9.91 -3.43
C GLN A 74 -1.42 9.91 -4.20
N ASN A 75 -1.21 8.96 -5.12
CA ASN A 75 -0.07 8.99 -6.05
C ASN A 75 -0.23 10.06 -7.12
N TRP A 76 -1.48 10.39 -7.50
CA TRP A 76 -1.77 11.52 -8.37
C TRP A 76 -1.37 12.86 -7.75
N LEU A 77 -1.67 13.08 -6.46
CA LEU A 77 -1.18 14.27 -5.76
C LEU A 77 0.35 14.32 -5.76
N ARG A 78 1.01 13.19 -5.48
CA ARG A 78 2.49 13.10 -5.53
C ARG A 78 3.04 13.41 -6.93
N LEU A 79 2.38 12.96 -8.00
CA LEU A 79 2.72 13.28 -9.38
C LEU A 79 2.66 14.79 -9.64
N LEU A 80 1.55 15.44 -9.29
CA LEU A 80 1.35 16.88 -9.52
C LEU A 80 2.39 17.73 -8.76
N ILE A 81 2.64 17.41 -7.48
CA ILE A 81 3.65 18.10 -6.67
C ILE A 81 5.06 17.89 -7.25
N SER A 82 5.39 16.66 -7.65
CA SER A 82 6.67 16.35 -8.30
C SER A 82 6.83 17.12 -9.61
N MET A 83 5.76 17.25 -10.41
CA MET A 83 5.78 17.95 -11.68
C MET A 83 6.09 19.43 -11.47
N SER A 84 5.40 20.08 -10.51
CA SER A 84 5.68 21.47 -10.15
C SER A 84 7.13 21.68 -9.69
N ALA A 85 7.68 20.78 -8.87
CA ALA A 85 9.08 20.89 -8.43
C ALA A 85 10.06 20.78 -9.62
N VAL A 86 9.87 19.77 -10.48
CA VAL A 86 10.78 19.45 -11.59
C VAL A 86 10.75 20.51 -12.71
N THR A 87 9.59 21.10 -12.98
CA THR A 87 9.41 22.10 -14.06
C THR A 87 9.35 23.54 -13.58
N GLU A 88 9.36 23.79 -12.26
CA GLU A 88 9.17 25.12 -11.66
C GLU A 88 7.86 25.78 -12.12
N THR A 89 6.85 24.97 -12.42
CA THR A 89 5.55 25.43 -12.91
C THR A 89 4.49 25.19 -11.86
N GLU A 90 3.97 26.26 -11.27
CA GLU A 90 3.08 26.18 -10.11
C GLU A 90 1.67 25.64 -10.42
N LYS A 91 1.27 25.63 -11.69
CA LYS A 91 -0.08 25.18 -12.12
C LYS A 91 -0.45 23.78 -11.60
N TYR A 92 0.51 22.85 -11.53
CA TYR A 92 0.23 21.47 -11.10
C TYR A 92 0.00 21.38 -9.59
N ARG A 93 0.77 22.10 -8.78
CA ARG A 93 0.53 22.24 -7.34
C ARG A 93 -0.83 22.87 -7.07
N GLN A 94 -1.22 23.90 -7.84
CA GLN A 94 -2.55 24.51 -7.72
C GLN A 94 -3.67 23.53 -8.04
N MET A 95 -3.50 22.65 -9.04
CA MET A 95 -4.46 21.57 -9.32
C MET A 95 -4.61 20.62 -8.12
N ALA A 96 -3.49 20.18 -7.54
CA ALA A 96 -3.50 19.31 -6.37
C ALA A 96 -4.16 19.98 -5.14
N PHE A 97 -3.87 21.28 -4.95
CA PHE A 97 -4.44 22.08 -3.86
C PHE A 97 -5.95 22.22 -4.03
N SER A 98 -6.42 22.64 -5.21
CA SER A 98 -7.86 22.85 -5.47
C SER A 98 -8.68 21.57 -5.28
N GLN A 99 -8.18 20.43 -5.76
CA GLN A 99 -8.83 19.13 -5.56
C GLN A 99 -8.90 18.76 -4.07
N SER A 100 -7.79 18.93 -3.35
CA SER A 100 -7.69 18.53 -1.94
C SER A 100 -8.48 19.44 -1.03
N GLU A 101 -8.44 20.76 -1.26
CA GLU A 101 -9.20 21.75 -0.51
C GLU A 101 -10.70 21.48 -0.65
N TYR A 102 -11.18 21.29 -1.88
CA TYR A 102 -12.58 20.95 -2.13
C TYR A 102 -12.98 19.64 -1.45
N PHE A 103 -12.13 18.61 -1.53
CA PHE A 103 -12.43 17.34 -0.87
C PHE A 103 -12.54 17.50 0.65
N LEU A 104 -11.55 18.17 1.27
CA LEU A 104 -11.53 18.41 2.70
C LEU A 104 -12.69 19.30 3.15
N ASP A 105 -13.19 20.20 2.30
CA ASP A 105 -14.32 21.07 2.61
C ASP A 105 -15.69 20.41 2.52
N CYS A 106 -15.84 19.38 1.70
CA CYS A 106 -17.14 18.80 1.42
C CYS A 106 -17.31 17.36 1.94
N PHE A 107 -16.22 16.60 2.11
CA PHE A 107 -16.30 15.14 2.29
C PHE A 107 -15.58 14.63 3.55
N VAL A 108 -15.69 15.41 4.62
CA VAL A 108 -15.22 15.06 5.96
C VAL A 108 -16.42 14.93 6.88
N ASP A 109 -16.46 13.87 7.69
CA ASP A 109 -17.40 13.76 8.79
C ASP A 109 -16.92 14.61 9.96
N GLU A 110 -17.63 15.68 10.29
CA GLU A 110 -17.21 16.63 11.34
C GLU A 110 -17.22 16.03 12.76
N ASN A 111 -18.02 14.99 13.00
CA ASN A 111 -18.14 14.35 14.32
C ASN A 111 -16.94 13.43 14.63
N SER A 112 -16.60 12.54 13.70
CA SER A 112 -15.50 11.59 13.82
C SER A 112 -14.17 12.16 13.32
N GLY A 113 -14.20 13.15 12.42
CA GLY A 113 -13.05 13.64 11.67
C GLY A 113 -12.65 12.75 10.49
N LEU A 114 -13.32 11.62 10.27
CA LEU A 114 -12.99 10.68 9.19
C LEU A 114 -13.38 11.24 7.83
N PHE A 115 -12.58 10.91 6.81
CA PHE A 115 -12.88 11.27 5.43
C PHE A 115 -13.81 10.22 4.78
N TYR A 116 -14.70 10.64 3.88
CA TYR A 116 -15.55 9.74 3.10
C TYR A 116 -14.79 9.13 1.92
N TRP A 117 -13.92 8.16 2.22
CA TRP A 117 -12.98 7.55 1.27
C TRP A 117 -12.55 6.14 1.71
N GLY A 118 -11.64 5.52 0.95
CA GLY A 118 -10.98 4.27 1.32
C GLY A 118 -11.64 3.03 0.73
N GLY A 119 -11.39 1.87 1.34
CA GLY A 119 -11.77 0.58 0.77
C GLY A 119 -13.27 0.35 0.59
N HIS A 120 -14.10 1.05 1.37
CA HIS A 120 -15.54 0.78 1.48
C HIS A 120 -16.41 2.03 1.35
N ARG A 121 -15.81 3.17 0.99
CA ARG A 121 -16.53 4.43 0.80
C ARG A 121 -15.86 5.28 -0.26
N PHE A 122 -16.66 5.94 -1.09
CA PHE A 122 -16.21 6.88 -2.11
C PHE A 122 -17.33 7.90 -2.40
N ILE A 123 -17.06 8.88 -3.27
CA ILE A 123 -18.04 9.88 -3.69
C ILE A 123 -18.50 9.57 -5.11
N ASN A 124 -19.81 9.58 -5.33
CA ASN A 124 -20.40 9.58 -6.65
C ASN A 124 -20.00 10.90 -7.36
N LEU A 125 -19.18 10.81 -8.39
CA LEU A 125 -18.60 11.99 -9.03
C LEU A 125 -19.65 12.93 -9.65
N ASP A 126 -20.80 12.39 -10.06
CA ASP A 126 -21.85 13.18 -10.72
C ASP A 126 -22.84 13.79 -9.71
N THR A 127 -23.21 13.04 -8.66
CA THR A 127 -24.25 13.47 -7.70
C THR A 127 -23.69 14.06 -6.41
N LEU A 128 -22.39 13.84 -6.15
CA LEU A 128 -21.68 14.16 -4.90
C LEU A 128 -22.21 13.40 -3.67
N ALA A 129 -23.03 12.37 -3.87
CA ALA A 129 -23.47 11.49 -2.80
C ALA A 129 -22.31 10.61 -2.30
N GLY A 130 -22.31 10.31 -1.00
CA GLY A 130 -21.41 9.30 -0.45
C GLY A 130 -21.93 7.91 -0.79
N GLU A 131 -21.08 7.10 -1.42
CA GLU A 131 -21.38 5.74 -1.88
C GLU A 131 -20.48 4.73 -1.19
N GLY A 132 -20.89 3.47 -1.18
CA GLY A 132 -20.06 2.38 -0.71
C GLY A 132 -20.79 1.04 -0.82
N PRO A 133 -20.07 -0.08 -1.00
CA PRO A 133 -20.71 -1.38 -1.15
C PRO A 133 -21.52 -1.76 0.10
N GLU A 134 -22.80 -2.11 -0.06
CA GLU A 134 -23.74 -2.34 1.04
C GLU A 134 -23.26 -3.48 1.95
N SER A 135 -22.66 -4.52 1.36
CA SER A 135 -22.10 -5.67 2.08
C SER A 135 -20.96 -5.30 3.04
N LYS A 136 -20.43 -4.07 2.95
CA LYS A 136 -19.34 -3.53 3.76
C LYS A 136 -19.78 -2.40 4.68
N SER A 137 -21.08 -2.07 4.69
CA SER A 137 -21.70 -1.11 5.62
C SER A 137 -21.13 0.31 5.56
N MET A 138 -20.54 0.73 4.42
CA MET A 138 -20.02 2.09 4.18
C MET A 138 -19.10 2.62 5.31
N VAL A 139 -18.29 1.73 5.88
CA VAL A 139 -17.32 2.03 6.95
C VAL A 139 -16.02 2.64 6.40
N HIS A 140 -15.25 3.30 7.26
CA HIS A 140 -13.91 3.77 6.90
C HIS A 140 -12.92 2.59 6.89
N GLU A 141 -12.13 2.44 5.83
CA GLU A 141 -11.09 1.40 5.76
C GLU A 141 -9.88 1.92 4.98
N LEU A 142 -8.69 1.85 5.58
CA LEU A 142 -7.41 1.98 4.89
C LEU A 142 -6.59 0.70 5.08
N LYS A 143 -5.96 0.25 4.01
CA LYS A 143 -4.92 -0.80 4.01
C LYS A 143 -3.79 -0.40 3.06
N HIS A 144 -2.63 -0.08 3.61
CA HIS A 144 -1.47 0.47 2.89
C HIS A 144 -1.79 1.60 1.91
N HIS A 145 -2.77 2.45 2.26
CA HIS A 145 -3.07 3.62 1.42
C HIS A 145 -1.99 4.69 1.55
N LEU A 146 -1.36 4.79 2.72
CA LEU A 146 -0.28 5.73 3.04
C LEU A 146 -0.54 7.13 2.45
N PRO A 147 -1.64 7.82 2.86
CA PRO A 147 -2.02 9.10 2.30
C PRO A 147 -0.88 10.12 2.31
N TYR A 148 -0.92 11.09 1.41
CA TYR A 148 0.10 12.13 1.33
C TYR A 148 -0.15 13.21 2.40
N TYR A 149 -0.08 12.80 3.67
CA TYR A 149 -0.43 13.62 4.83
C TYR A 149 0.36 14.92 4.91
N GLU A 150 1.64 14.96 4.50
CA GLU A 150 2.41 16.19 4.48
C GLU A 150 1.78 17.25 3.58
N PHE A 151 1.19 16.84 2.46
CA PHE A 151 0.48 17.74 1.55
C PHE A 151 -0.92 18.07 2.06
N LEU A 152 -1.68 17.08 2.56
CA LEU A 152 -2.99 17.34 3.16
C LEU A 152 -2.90 18.32 4.33
N HIS A 153 -1.85 18.21 5.14
CA HIS A 153 -1.56 19.15 6.22
C HIS A 153 -1.23 20.55 5.71
N GLN A 154 -0.52 20.69 4.57
CA GLN A 154 -0.29 22.00 3.95
C GLN A 154 -1.58 22.65 3.44
N VAL A 155 -2.52 21.84 2.94
CA VAL A 155 -3.82 22.32 2.46
C VAL A 155 -4.72 22.72 3.62
N ASN A 156 -4.95 21.81 4.57
CA ASN A 156 -5.75 22.08 5.76
C ASN A 156 -5.16 21.35 6.98
N PRO A 157 -4.35 22.05 7.81
CA PRO A 157 -3.73 21.47 9.00
C PRO A 157 -4.73 20.90 10.01
N GLU A 158 -5.86 21.58 10.18
CA GLU A 158 -6.87 21.25 11.18
C GLU A 158 -7.59 19.95 10.81
N LYS A 159 -8.14 19.87 9.59
CA LYS A 159 -8.87 18.67 9.13
C LYS A 159 -7.96 17.46 9.04
N THR A 160 -6.69 17.65 8.66
CA THR A 160 -5.70 16.55 8.67
C THR A 160 -5.43 16.08 10.10
N ARG A 161 -5.30 16.99 11.06
CA ARG A 161 -5.15 16.65 12.49
C ARG A 161 -6.37 15.88 13.01
N HIS A 162 -7.58 16.37 12.70
CA HIS A 162 -8.84 15.73 13.08
C HIS A 162 -8.97 14.34 12.50
N PHE A 163 -8.61 14.17 11.23
CA PHE A 163 -8.61 12.87 10.58
C PHE A 163 -7.71 11.87 11.30
N ILE A 164 -6.47 12.23 11.62
CA ILE A 164 -5.56 11.26 12.27
C ILE A 164 -6.07 10.87 13.66
N GLN A 165 -6.61 11.83 14.43
CA GLN A 165 -7.23 11.54 15.72
C GLN A 165 -8.46 10.63 15.57
N GLY A 166 -9.33 10.96 14.63
CA GLY A 166 -10.52 10.20 14.27
C GLY A 166 -10.18 8.79 13.80
N PHE A 167 -9.15 8.64 12.98
CA PHE A 167 -8.68 7.38 12.42
C PHE A 167 -8.21 6.43 13.51
N TRP A 168 -7.37 6.90 14.45
CA TRP A 168 -6.98 6.09 15.60
C TRP A 168 -8.17 5.75 16.50
N ASN A 169 -8.99 6.75 16.83
CA ASN A 169 -10.12 6.53 17.71
C ASN A 169 -11.14 5.55 17.12
N ALA A 170 -11.45 5.64 15.82
CA ALA A 170 -12.40 4.77 15.14
C ALA A 170 -11.91 3.34 14.96
N HIS A 171 -10.59 3.13 14.81
CA HIS A 171 -10.02 1.82 14.52
C HIS A 171 -9.44 1.11 15.74
N VAL A 172 -9.13 1.80 16.84
CA VAL A 172 -8.86 1.15 18.12
C VAL A 172 -10.18 0.94 18.85
N GLU A 173 -10.68 -0.29 18.81
CA GLU A 173 -11.96 -0.65 19.44
C GLU A 173 -11.82 -0.78 20.96
N ASP A 174 -10.69 -1.29 21.43
CA ASP A 174 -10.37 -1.45 22.84
C ASP A 174 -8.88 -1.18 23.10
N TRP A 175 -8.60 -0.09 23.81
CA TRP A 175 -7.25 0.36 24.17
C TRP A 175 -6.56 -0.56 25.20
N SER A 176 -7.33 -1.39 25.93
CA SER A 176 -6.79 -2.29 26.95
C SER A 176 -6.23 -3.58 26.35
N CYS A 177 -6.80 -4.08 25.27
CA CYS A 177 -6.30 -5.29 24.58
C CYS A 177 -5.77 -5.00 23.17
N LEU A 178 -5.71 -3.72 22.79
CA LEU A 178 -5.35 -3.22 21.46
C LEU A 178 -6.12 -3.94 20.35
N ASP A 179 -7.42 -4.12 20.56
CA ASP A 179 -8.29 -4.67 19.51
C ASP A 179 -8.42 -3.64 18.38
N LEU A 180 -8.02 -4.05 17.18
CA LEU A 180 -8.06 -3.19 16.01
C LEU A 180 -9.23 -3.59 15.11
N GLY A 181 -10.15 -2.66 14.94
CA GLY A 181 -11.13 -2.69 13.90
C GLY A 181 -10.48 -2.32 12.57
N ARG A 182 -10.61 -3.18 11.57
CA ARG A 182 -10.24 -2.83 10.19
C ARG A 182 -11.18 -1.78 9.59
N HIS A 183 -12.37 -1.67 10.17
CA HIS A 183 -13.48 -0.83 9.73
C HIS A 183 -13.78 0.19 10.82
N GLY A 184 -13.53 1.47 10.55
CA GLY A 184 -13.84 2.57 11.45
C GLY A 184 -15.27 3.04 11.28
N ASP A 185 -15.96 3.28 12.40
CA ASP A 185 -17.32 3.79 12.44
C ASP A 185 -17.34 5.32 12.40
N TYR A 186 -18.02 5.90 11.39
CA TYR A 186 -18.23 7.34 11.27
C TYR A 186 -19.07 7.92 12.41
N ALA A 187 -19.87 7.11 13.11
CA ALA A 187 -20.63 7.57 14.27
C ALA A 187 -19.75 7.79 15.52
N LYS A 188 -18.53 7.24 15.55
CA LYS A 188 -17.65 7.36 16.72
C LYS A 188 -17.09 8.77 16.83
N GLN A 189 -17.56 9.51 17.84
CA GLN A 189 -17.10 10.88 18.12
C GLN A 189 -15.58 10.92 18.31
N ARG A 190 -14.91 11.86 17.63
CA ARG A 190 -13.46 12.07 17.73
C ARG A 190 -13.03 12.32 19.17
N ASP A 191 -11.94 11.66 19.56
CA ASP A 191 -11.23 11.92 20.81
C ASP A 191 -10.01 12.83 20.52
N PRO A 192 -10.00 14.11 20.95
CA PRO A 192 -8.84 14.98 20.80
C PRO A 192 -7.60 14.51 21.56
N ASP A 193 -7.79 13.69 22.61
CA ASP A 193 -6.77 13.19 23.53
C ASP A 193 -6.44 11.71 23.27
N VAL A 194 -6.76 11.20 22.07
CA VAL A 194 -6.64 9.79 21.67
C VAL A 194 -5.25 9.16 21.95
N PHE A 195 -4.18 9.95 21.98
CA PHE A 195 -2.83 9.44 22.25
C PHE A 195 -2.44 9.45 23.74
N LEU A 196 -3.28 9.98 24.62
CA LEU A 196 -3.08 9.97 26.07
C LEU A 196 -3.57 8.67 26.74
N HIS A 197 -4.26 7.80 25.99
CA HIS A 197 -4.60 6.45 26.46
C HIS A 197 -3.35 5.68 26.91
N SER A 198 -3.52 4.79 27.90
CA SER A 198 -2.43 4.01 28.49
C SER A 198 -1.93 2.93 27.52
N ARG A 199 -0.61 2.75 27.44
CA ARG A 199 0.05 1.73 26.61
C ARG A 199 0.55 0.57 27.45
N HIS A 200 0.31 -0.67 27.02
CA HIS A 200 0.95 -1.85 27.60
C HIS A 200 0.99 -2.98 26.57
N ASP A 201 2.05 -3.79 26.62
CA ASP A 201 2.21 -4.91 25.68
C ASP A 201 1.10 -5.94 25.92
N VAL A 202 0.38 -6.28 24.86
CA VAL A 202 -0.71 -7.27 24.90
C VAL A 202 -0.21 -8.65 24.49
N VAL A 203 0.84 -8.70 23.67
CA VAL A 203 1.49 -9.93 23.26
C VAL A 203 2.49 -10.39 24.33
N THR A 204 2.42 -11.67 24.70
CA THR A 204 3.41 -12.31 25.58
C THR A 204 4.26 -13.29 24.76
N PRO A 205 5.50 -12.95 24.36
CA PRO A 205 6.32 -13.80 23.49
C PRO A 205 6.53 -15.23 24.03
N ALA A 206 6.62 -15.39 25.35
CA ALA A 206 6.79 -16.69 26.01
C ALA A 206 5.59 -17.66 25.83
N LYS A 207 4.44 -17.17 25.34
CA LYS A 207 3.25 -17.99 25.06
C LYS A 207 3.12 -18.39 23.59
N TRP A 208 4.04 -17.98 22.72
CA TRP A 208 4.00 -18.33 21.31
C TRP A 208 3.84 -19.86 21.12
N PRO A 209 3.00 -20.36 20.18
CA PRO A 209 2.25 -19.64 19.15
C PRO A 209 0.88 -19.11 19.61
N GLU A 210 0.55 -19.16 20.90
CA GLU A 210 -0.69 -18.56 21.42
C GLU A 210 -0.63 -17.03 21.29
N LEU A 211 -1.73 -16.45 20.84
CA LEU A 211 -1.89 -15.01 20.67
C LEU A 211 -3.05 -14.50 21.53
N PRO A 212 -3.05 -13.21 21.91
CA PRO A 212 -4.21 -12.56 22.50
C PRO A 212 -5.47 -12.84 21.68
N LEU A 213 -6.57 -13.15 22.37
CA LEU A 213 -7.89 -13.31 21.76
C LEU A 213 -8.63 -11.98 21.85
N THR A 214 -8.92 -11.39 20.69
CA THR A 214 -9.72 -10.16 20.58
C THR A 214 -10.88 -10.39 19.60
N LYS A 215 -11.66 -9.38 19.17
CA LYS A 215 -12.53 -9.62 18.00
C LYS A 215 -11.73 -10.05 16.77
N GLY A 216 -10.43 -9.76 16.79
CA GLY A 216 -9.42 -10.12 15.81
C GLY A 216 -9.43 -9.12 14.68
N LEU A 217 -8.53 -9.33 13.70
CA LEU A 217 -8.29 -8.44 12.54
C LEU A 217 -7.26 -7.33 12.78
N THR A 218 -6.30 -7.56 13.69
CA THR A 218 -5.07 -6.75 13.88
C THR A 218 -4.07 -6.90 12.73
N PHE A 219 -4.57 -6.88 11.50
CA PHE A 219 -3.78 -7.09 10.30
C PHE A 219 -2.79 -5.96 10.11
N VAL A 220 -1.56 -6.34 9.75
CA VAL A 220 -0.46 -5.41 9.49
C VAL A 220 -0.83 -4.36 8.44
N ASN A 221 -1.73 -4.67 7.51
CA ASN A 221 -2.10 -3.74 6.46
C ASN A 221 -2.94 -2.55 6.91
N ALA A 222 -3.83 -2.74 7.87
CA ALA A 222 -4.51 -1.62 8.54
C ALA A 222 -3.59 -0.99 9.61
N GLY A 223 -2.85 -1.81 10.37
CA GLY A 223 -1.93 -1.33 11.39
C GLY A 223 -0.85 -0.40 10.85
N THR A 224 -0.36 -0.65 9.64
CA THR A 224 0.66 0.19 8.99
C THR A 224 0.17 1.62 8.76
N ASP A 225 -1.05 1.80 8.27
CA ASP A 225 -1.63 3.14 8.07
C ASP A 225 -1.79 3.88 9.42
N LEU A 226 -2.23 3.19 10.49
CA LEU A 226 -2.31 3.75 11.84
C LEU A 226 -0.93 4.21 12.33
N ILE A 227 0.08 3.33 12.26
CA ILE A 227 1.46 3.65 12.68
C ILE A 227 1.97 4.86 11.90
N TYR A 228 1.84 4.86 10.57
CA TYR A 228 2.30 5.96 9.72
C TYR A 228 1.62 7.28 10.08
N ALA A 229 0.28 7.27 10.24
CA ALA A 229 -0.48 8.46 10.63
C ALA A 229 -0.04 9.02 12.00
N ALA A 230 0.23 8.16 13.00
CA ALA A 230 0.67 8.61 14.32
C ALA A 230 2.03 9.32 14.30
N PHE A 231 2.99 8.79 13.53
CA PHE A 231 4.29 9.43 13.37
C PHE A 231 4.20 10.75 12.59
N VAL A 232 3.34 10.82 11.58
CA VAL A 232 3.09 12.09 10.87
C VAL A 232 2.43 13.12 11.79
N TYR A 233 1.44 12.70 12.59
CA TYR A 233 0.83 13.56 13.61
C TYR A 233 1.87 14.12 14.59
N ALA A 234 2.73 13.26 15.13
CA ALA A 234 3.81 13.67 16.02
C ALA A 234 4.74 14.70 15.36
N ARG A 235 5.07 14.52 14.08
CA ARG A 235 5.93 15.45 13.32
C ARG A 235 5.30 16.83 13.15
N HIS A 236 3.99 16.89 12.90
CA HIS A 236 3.28 18.16 12.68
C HIS A 236 2.90 18.89 13.97
N THR A 237 2.70 18.17 15.08
CA THR A 237 2.18 18.72 16.33
C THR A 237 3.22 18.80 17.46
N GLY A 238 4.30 18.03 17.36
CA GLY A 238 5.24 17.82 18.46
C GLY A 238 4.76 16.82 19.51
N ASP A 239 3.63 16.16 19.32
CA ASP A 239 3.07 15.20 20.28
C ASP A 239 3.87 13.89 20.32
N ALA A 240 4.74 13.76 21.33
CA ALA A 240 5.53 12.56 21.55
C ALA A 240 4.70 11.33 21.94
N HIS A 241 3.49 11.51 22.48
CA HIS A 241 2.60 10.39 22.82
C HIS A 241 2.07 9.70 21.56
N ALA A 242 1.83 10.45 20.48
CA ALA A 242 1.43 9.88 19.20
C ALA A 242 2.53 8.97 18.63
N ALA A 243 3.78 9.46 18.56
CA ALA A 243 4.91 8.64 18.13
C ALA A 243 5.12 7.41 19.04
N ALA A 244 4.93 7.55 20.36
CA ALA A 244 5.00 6.44 21.30
C ALA A 244 3.92 5.39 21.05
N TRP A 245 2.70 5.78 20.69
CA TRP A 245 1.62 4.87 20.28
C TRP A 245 1.92 4.17 18.95
N GLY A 246 2.40 4.91 17.95
CA GLY A 246 2.83 4.33 16.66
C GLY A 246 3.92 3.26 16.87
N LYS A 247 4.95 3.58 17.66
CA LYS A 247 6.02 2.62 18.02
C LYS A 247 5.46 1.42 18.80
N HIS A 248 4.58 1.66 19.76
CA HIS A 248 3.99 0.61 20.58
C HIS A 248 3.11 -0.36 19.78
N LEU A 249 2.33 0.15 18.82
CA LEU A 249 1.56 -0.69 17.90
C LEU A 249 2.49 -1.53 17.02
N TYR A 250 3.54 -0.95 16.44
CA TYR A 250 4.52 -1.72 15.67
C TYR A 250 5.19 -2.81 16.52
N ARG A 251 5.53 -2.50 17.77
CA ARG A 251 6.10 -3.44 18.74
C ARG A 251 5.24 -4.68 18.95
N GLN A 252 3.91 -4.61 18.89
CA GLN A 252 3.06 -5.81 19.05
C GLN A 252 3.29 -6.84 17.94
N TYR A 253 3.49 -6.38 16.70
CA TYR A 253 3.88 -7.28 15.59
C TYR A 253 5.27 -7.88 15.81
N VAL A 254 6.20 -7.12 16.41
CA VAL A 254 7.55 -7.60 16.72
C VAL A 254 7.51 -8.67 17.82
N LEU A 255 6.73 -8.45 18.88
CA LEU A 255 6.58 -9.39 20.00
C LEU A 255 5.88 -10.69 19.57
N ALA A 256 5.04 -10.64 18.53
CA ALA A 256 4.33 -11.81 18.01
C ALA A 256 5.15 -12.65 17.02
N ARG A 257 6.37 -12.21 16.65
CA ARG A 257 7.28 -13.00 15.82
C ARG A 257 7.59 -14.35 16.46
N ASN A 258 7.92 -15.34 15.62
CA ASN A 258 8.38 -16.63 16.13
C ASN A 258 9.70 -16.42 16.94
N PRO A 259 9.83 -16.99 18.14
CA PRO A 259 10.98 -16.75 19.02
C PRO A 259 12.29 -17.40 18.55
N GLU A 260 12.23 -18.40 17.67
CA GLU A 260 13.41 -19.13 17.18
C GLU A 260 13.89 -18.59 15.83
N THR A 261 12.98 -18.46 14.85
CA THR A 261 13.30 -17.98 13.49
C THR A 261 13.30 -16.46 13.40
N GLY A 262 12.57 -15.79 14.30
CA GLY A 262 12.34 -14.35 14.24
C GLY A 262 11.57 -13.88 13.00
N MET A 263 10.92 -14.79 12.26
CA MET A 263 10.12 -14.44 11.09
C MET A 263 8.92 -13.55 11.47
N PRO A 264 8.53 -12.60 10.58
CA PRO A 264 7.43 -11.68 10.83
C PRO A 264 6.08 -12.39 10.93
N VAL A 265 5.06 -11.67 11.43
CA VAL A 265 3.67 -12.12 11.49
C VAL A 265 2.74 -11.14 10.78
N TYR A 266 1.65 -11.68 10.23
CA TYR A 266 0.63 -10.88 9.54
C TYR A 266 -0.27 -10.08 10.50
N GLN A 267 -0.42 -10.54 11.74
CA GLN A 267 -1.22 -9.91 12.79
C GLN A 267 -0.68 -10.36 14.17
N PHE A 268 -1.11 -9.69 15.25
CA PHE A 268 -0.63 -9.99 16.60
C PHE A 268 -1.72 -10.51 17.55
N SER A 269 -2.96 -10.67 17.08
CA SER A 269 -4.07 -11.31 17.82
C SER A 269 -4.78 -12.35 16.96
N SER A 270 -5.47 -13.29 17.60
CA SER A 270 -6.38 -14.23 16.92
C SER A 270 -7.84 -13.85 17.22
N PRO A 271 -8.76 -14.05 16.25
CA PRO A 271 -10.17 -13.76 16.49
C PRO A 271 -10.76 -14.75 17.50
N LEU A 272 -11.36 -14.22 18.55
CA LEU A 272 -12.17 -14.95 19.51
C LEU A 272 -13.38 -15.56 18.78
N GLN A 273 -13.57 -16.87 18.95
CA GLN A 273 -14.78 -17.54 18.48
C GLN A 273 -15.99 -17.04 19.28
N ARG A 274 -16.92 -16.37 18.60
CA ARG A 274 -18.14 -15.78 19.16
C ARG A 274 -19.40 -16.53 18.71
N GLN A 275 -19.30 -17.39 17.71
CA GLN A 275 -20.38 -18.24 17.19
C GLN A 275 -19.89 -19.68 16.94
N PRO A 276 -20.80 -20.68 16.89
CA PRO A 276 -20.46 -22.03 16.49
C PRO A 276 -19.89 -22.07 15.07
N VAL A 277 -18.88 -22.92 14.83
CA VAL A 277 -18.31 -23.10 13.49
C VAL A 277 -19.39 -23.68 12.57
N PRO A 278 -19.63 -23.07 11.39
CA PRO A 278 -20.62 -23.56 10.43
C PRO A 278 -20.16 -24.86 9.78
N ALA A 279 -21.12 -25.67 9.30
CA ALA A 279 -20.82 -26.90 8.56
C ALA A 279 -20.22 -26.64 7.16
N ASP A 280 -20.52 -25.48 6.58
CA ASP A 280 -19.93 -25.02 5.32
C ASP A 280 -18.63 -24.27 5.59
N ASP A 281 -17.51 -24.88 5.19
CA ASP A 281 -16.17 -24.32 5.35
C ASP A 281 -15.95 -22.99 4.61
N ASN A 282 -16.82 -22.67 3.63
CA ASN A 282 -16.77 -21.40 2.90
C ASN A 282 -17.28 -20.20 3.71
N GLN A 283 -17.93 -20.46 4.84
CA GLN A 283 -18.32 -19.41 5.78
C GLN A 283 -17.13 -19.07 6.69
N THR A 284 -16.32 -18.10 6.27
CA THR A 284 -15.02 -17.77 6.85
C THR A 284 -15.04 -16.52 7.73
N GLN A 285 -16.21 -16.07 8.20
CA GLN A 285 -16.33 -14.91 9.07
C GLN A 285 -15.54 -15.11 10.36
N SER A 286 -14.85 -14.06 10.84
CA SER A 286 -13.93 -14.15 11.98
C SER A 286 -14.62 -14.46 13.31
N TRP A 287 -15.93 -14.21 13.44
CA TRP A 287 -16.68 -14.61 14.63
C TRP A 287 -16.80 -16.13 14.79
N PHE A 288 -16.41 -16.93 13.79
CA PHE A 288 -16.29 -18.38 13.91
C PHE A 288 -14.91 -18.84 14.43
N GLY A 289 -14.03 -17.91 14.83
CA GLY A 289 -12.68 -18.20 15.31
C GLY A 289 -11.59 -18.04 14.24
N ASP A 290 -10.35 -18.38 14.60
CA ASP A 290 -9.17 -18.22 13.74
C ASP A 290 -9.31 -19.07 12.48
N ARG A 291 -9.24 -18.41 11.31
CA ARG A 291 -9.51 -19.08 10.04
C ARG A 291 -8.40 -20.04 9.62
N ALA A 292 -7.15 -19.76 10.00
CA ALA A 292 -6.04 -20.69 9.75
C ALA A 292 -6.18 -21.92 10.64
N GLN A 293 -6.57 -21.74 11.91
CA GLN A 293 -6.85 -22.85 12.81
C GLN A 293 -7.96 -23.74 12.28
N ARG A 294 -9.04 -23.15 11.76
CA ARG A 294 -10.15 -23.92 11.16
C ARG A 294 -9.69 -24.73 9.94
N GLN A 295 -8.95 -24.09 9.02
CA GLN A 295 -8.59 -24.74 7.75
C GLN A 295 -7.41 -25.72 7.89
N PHE A 296 -6.46 -25.45 8.79
CA PHE A 296 -5.17 -26.15 8.86
C PHE A 296 -4.86 -26.73 10.26
N GLY A 297 -5.61 -26.35 11.29
CA GLY A 297 -5.42 -26.87 12.65
C GLY A 297 -5.46 -28.39 12.77
N PRO A 298 -6.33 -29.13 12.02
CA PRO A 298 -6.33 -30.60 12.07
C PRO A 298 -5.00 -31.24 11.66
N GLU A 299 -4.23 -30.63 10.75
CA GLU A 299 -2.95 -31.17 10.29
C GLU A 299 -1.74 -30.57 11.02
N PHE A 300 -1.81 -29.30 11.44
CA PHE A 300 -0.64 -28.56 11.93
C PHE A 300 -0.76 -28.12 13.40
N GLY A 301 -1.91 -28.31 14.04
CA GLY A 301 -2.10 -28.01 15.46
C GLY A 301 -1.97 -26.52 15.79
N ALA A 302 -1.18 -26.19 16.81
CA ALA A 302 -1.12 -24.84 17.38
C ALA A 302 -0.47 -23.79 16.48
N ILE A 303 0.40 -24.16 15.54
CA ILE A 303 1.03 -23.21 14.60
C ILE A 303 0.01 -22.59 13.65
N ALA A 304 -1.09 -23.29 13.37
CA ALA A 304 -2.14 -22.86 12.47
C ALA A 304 -2.94 -21.70 13.10
N ARG A 305 -2.38 -20.51 12.98
CA ARG A 305 -2.98 -19.22 13.34
C ARG A 305 -2.73 -18.24 12.21
N GLU A 306 -3.66 -17.33 11.99
CA GLU A 306 -3.58 -16.40 10.86
C GLU A 306 -2.29 -15.58 10.84
N ALA A 307 -1.82 -15.20 12.02
CA ALA A 307 -0.56 -14.49 12.23
C ALA A 307 0.66 -15.21 11.65
N ASN A 308 0.65 -16.55 11.72
CA ASN A 308 1.79 -17.39 11.39
C ASN A 308 1.80 -17.82 9.91
N VAL A 309 0.77 -17.49 9.13
CA VAL A 309 0.66 -17.85 7.72
C VAL A 309 1.54 -16.93 6.86
N LEU A 310 2.60 -17.50 6.27
CA LEU A 310 3.51 -16.83 5.34
C LEU A 310 3.45 -17.42 3.92
N PHE A 311 2.27 -17.88 3.52
CA PHE A 311 2.00 -18.48 2.20
C PHE A 311 0.80 -17.84 1.48
N ARG A 312 0.59 -16.55 1.72
CA ARG A 312 -0.33 -15.65 1.01
C ARG A 312 0.49 -14.53 0.35
N ASP A 313 -0.16 -13.50 -0.21
CA ASP A 313 0.57 -12.29 -0.59
C ASP A 313 1.37 -11.71 0.60
N MET A 314 2.69 -11.66 0.42
CA MET A 314 3.68 -11.22 1.40
C MET A 314 4.11 -9.77 1.21
N ARG A 315 3.62 -9.09 0.18
CA ARG A 315 3.85 -7.66 -0.03
C ARG A 315 3.59 -6.82 1.23
N PRO A 316 2.52 -7.07 2.02
CA PRO A 316 2.33 -6.40 3.30
C PRO A 316 3.51 -6.44 4.28
N LEU A 317 4.21 -7.57 4.36
CA LEU A 317 5.26 -7.81 5.35
C LEU A 317 6.65 -7.44 4.85
N LEU A 318 6.85 -7.53 3.54
CA LEU A 318 8.18 -7.40 2.93
C LEU A 318 8.35 -6.08 2.19
N ILE A 319 7.25 -5.42 1.82
CA ILE A 319 7.25 -4.19 1.04
C ILE A 319 6.52 -3.09 1.79
N ASP A 320 5.19 -3.14 1.88
CA ASP A 320 4.39 -1.97 2.25
C ASP A 320 4.69 -1.50 3.70
N ASN A 321 4.67 -2.41 4.69
CA ASN A 321 5.01 -2.07 6.07
C ASN A 321 6.47 -1.62 6.23
N PRO A 322 7.49 -2.36 5.74
CA PRO A 322 8.87 -1.88 5.75
C PRO A 322 9.05 -0.52 5.09
N LEU A 323 8.44 -0.24 3.94
CA LEU A 323 8.56 1.07 3.28
C LEU A 323 7.99 2.20 4.13
N ALA A 324 6.84 1.99 4.76
CA ALA A 324 6.27 2.96 5.69
C ALA A 324 7.19 3.21 6.89
N MET A 325 7.73 2.15 7.52
CA MET A 325 8.63 2.29 8.67
C MET A 325 9.94 2.99 8.29
N LEU A 326 10.51 2.67 7.13
CA LEU A 326 11.75 3.27 6.65
C LEU A 326 11.56 4.74 6.28
N ASP A 327 10.38 5.13 5.77
CA ASP A 327 10.07 6.54 5.55
C ASP A 327 9.89 7.31 6.87
N ILE A 328 9.22 6.71 7.86
CA ILE A 328 9.16 7.26 9.23
C ILE A 328 10.58 7.50 9.76
N LEU A 329 11.46 6.51 9.67
CA LEU A 329 12.84 6.57 10.19
C LEU A 329 13.71 7.61 9.48
N ARG A 330 13.43 7.93 8.21
CA ARG A 330 14.12 8.99 7.47
C ARG A 330 13.84 10.37 8.07
N HIS A 331 12.66 10.57 8.64
CA HIS A 331 12.24 11.85 9.22
C HIS A 331 12.38 11.89 10.75
N GLN A 332 12.22 10.74 11.42
CA GLN A 332 12.30 10.59 12.86
C GLN A 332 13.10 9.32 13.19
N PRO A 333 14.43 9.42 13.25
CA PRO A 333 15.30 8.27 13.50
C PRO A 333 14.99 7.60 14.86
N ASP A 334 14.87 6.28 14.85
CA ASP A 334 14.72 5.43 16.03
C ASP A 334 15.48 4.11 15.79
N ALA A 335 16.58 3.92 16.51
CA ALA A 335 17.47 2.78 16.30
C ALA A 335 16.81 1.43 16.62
N GLU A 336 15.84 1.41 17.55
CA GLU A 336 15.13 0.20 17.93
C GLU A 336 14.15 -0.23 16.83
N ILE A 337 13.38 0.71 16.28
CA ILE A 337 12.50 0.44 15.14
C ILE A 337 13.32 0.00 13.92
N LEU A 338 14.44 0.66 13.63
CA LEU A 338 15.33 0.26 12.52
C LEU A 338 15.82 -1.19 12.71
N THR A 339 16.24 -1.55 13.92
CA THR A 339 16.64 -2.92 14.27
C THR A 339 15.50 -3.91 14.02
N TRP A 340 14.27 -3.58 14.43
CA TRP A 340 13.11 -4.45 14.21
C TRP A 340 12.78 -4.65 12.74
N VAL A 341 12.84 -3.60 11.91
CA VAL A 341 12.61 -3.67 10.47
C VAL A 341 13.66 -4.57 9.80
N ILE A 342 14.94 -4.31 10.07
CA ILE A 342 16.06 -5.07 9.49
C ILE A 342 16.00 -6.54 9.90
N ALA A 343 15.76 -6.83 11.18
CA ALA A 343 15.63 -8.20 11.66
C ALA A 343 14.45 -8.92 11.00
N GLY A 344 13.31 -8.25 10.84
CA GLY A 344 12.14 -8.84 10.18
C GLY A 344 12.40 -9.23 8.72
N LEU A 345 13.08 -8.35 7.97
CA LEU A 345 13.49 -8.61 6.59
C LEU A 345 14.50 -9.76 6.52
N LYS A 346 15.61 -9.67 7.26
CA LYS A 346 16.68 -10.68 7.24
C LYS A 346 16.15 -12.06 7.63
N ASN A 347 15.38 -12.14 8.71
CA ASN A 347 14.81 -13.40 9.19
C ASN A 347 13.82 -13.99 8.18
N TYR A 348 13.01 -13.18 7.49
CA TYR A 348 12.15 -13.75 6.45
C TYR A 348 12.97 -14.34 5.30
N TYR A 349 13.90 -13.56 4.71
CA TYR A 349 14.67 -14.01 3.55
C TYR A 349 15.61 -15.18 3.88
N GLN A 350 16.15 -15.26 5.09
CA GLN A 350 17.00 -16.38 5.53
C GLN A 350 16.29 -17.73 5.38
N TYR A 351 14.99 -17.82 5.71
CA TYR A 351 14.25 -19.07 5.67
C TYR A 351 13.49 -19.25 4.34
N ALA A 352 12.86 -18.19 3.84
CA ALA A 352 11.95 -18.28 2.71
C ALA A 352 12.64 -18.13 1.34
N TYR A 353 13.77 -17.43 1.24
CA TYR A 353 14.38 -17.18 -0.07
C TYR A 353 15.09 -18.42 -0.62
N ASP A 354 14.70 -18.82 -1.82
CA ASP A 354 15.42 -19.77 -2.64
C ASP A 354 16.24 -19.01 -3.70
N VAL A 355 17.55 -19.00 -3.50
CA VAL A 355 18.50 -18.27 -4.35
C VAL A 355 18.62 -18.89 -5.75
N ASP A 356 18.39 -20.21 -5.88
CA ASP A 356 18.59 -20.91 -7.15
C ASP A 356 17.42 -20.68 -8.10
N SER A 357 16.19 -20.78 -7.58
CA SER A 357 14.96 -20.50 -8.35
C SER A 357 14.55 -19.03 -8.33
N ASN A 358 15.20 -18.18 -7.54
CA ASN A 358 14.82 -16.78 -7.30
C ASN A 358 13.34 -16.65 -6.87
N SER A 359 12.92 -17.46 -5.89
CA SER A 359 11.55 -17.52 -5.41
C SER A 359 11.47 -17.49 -3.88
N LEU A 360 10.30 -17.18 -3.34
CA LEU A 360 9.99 -17.28 -1.92
C LEU A 360 9.17 -18.55 -1.65
N ARG A 361 9.60 -19.35 -0.68
CA ARG A 361 8.87 -20.55 -0.25
C ARG A 361 7.61 -20.13 0.53
N PRO A 362 6.45 -20.76 0.30
CA PRO A 362 5.33 -20.68 1.23
C PRO A 362 5.72 -21.32 2.57
N MET A 363 5.53 -20.61 3.69
CA MET A 363 5.96 -21.11 5.00
C MET A 363 4.95 -20.87 6.12
N TRP A 364 5.05 -21.67 7.17
CA TRP A 364 4.69 -21.20 8.51
C TRP A 364 5.86 -20.37 9.07
N ASN A 365 5.56 -19.39 9.92
CA ASN A 365 6.61 -18.52 10.49
C ASN A 365 7.59 -19.25 11.45
N ASN A 366 7.36 -20.51 11.79
CA ASN A 366 8.32 -21.35 12.50
C ASN A 366 9.38 -21.97 11.57
N GLY A 367 9.39 -21.62 10.28
CA GLY A 367 10.34 -22.13 9.30
C GLY A 367 9.93 -23.44 8.64
N GLN A 368 8.73 -23.96 8.90
CA GLN A 368 8.21 -25.11 8.17
C GLN A 368 7.86 -24.71 6.72
N ASP A 369 8.57 -25.29 5.76
CA ASP A 369 8.27 -25.16 4.33
C ASP A 369 6.97 -25.89 3.98
N MET A 370 6.09 -25.18 3.29
CA MET A 370 4.76 -25.63 2.88
C MET A 370 4.66 -25.86 1.37
N THR A 371 5.78 -25.82 0.64
CA THR A 371 5.83 -26.05 -0.80
C THR A 371 5.23 -27.41 -1.15
N GLY A 372 4.26 -27.42 -2.07
CA GLY A 372 3.57 -28.62 -2.51
C GLY A 372 2.47 -29.10 -1.57
N TYR A 373 2.23 -28.43 -0.43
CA TYR A 373 1.09 -28.78 0.43
C TYR A 373 -0.23 -28.53 -0.31
N CYS A 374 -1.11 -29.52 -0.26
CA CYS A 374 -2.43 -29.50 -0.90
C CYS A 374 -3.52 -29.38 0.17
N PHE A 375 -4.34 -28.33 0.07
CA PHE A 375 -5.38 -28.04 1.04
C PHE A 375 -6.38 -29.20 1.15
N LYS A 376 -6.60 -29.67 2.38
CA LYS A 376 -7.50 -30.81 2.68
C LYS A 376 -8.97 -30.42 2.70
N ARG A 377 -9.27 -29.14 2.83
CA ARG A 377 -10.62 -28.59 2.95
C ARG A 377 -10.68 -27.15 2.43
N ASP A 378 -11.90 -26.72 2.12
CA ASP A 378 -12.23 -25.34 1.83
C ASP A 378 -11.93 -24.46 3.06
N GLY A 379 -11.82 -23.15 2.84
CA GLY A 379 -11.64 -22.21 3.92
C GLY A 379 -11.11 -20.87 3.41
N TYR A 380 -10.69 -20.04 4.36
CA TYR A 380 -10.32 -18.65 4.10
C TYR A 380 -9.14 -18.49 3.13
N TYR A 381 -8.22 -19.45 3.11
CA TYR A 381 -7.02 -19.39 2.28
C TYR A 381 -7.23 -19.97 0.89
N GLY A 382 -8.36 -20.63 0.62
CA GLY A 382 -8.69 -21.19 -0.68
C GLY A 382 -9.46 -22.51 -0.59
N LYS A 383 -9.75 -23.06 -1.77
CA LYS A 383 -10.52 -24.30 -1.94
C LYS A 383 -9.68 -25.55 -1.64
N ALA A 384 -10.35 -26.62 -1.23
CA ALA A 384 -9.75 -27.95 -1.17
C ALA A 384 -9.09 -28.30 -2.52
N GLY A 385 -7.93 -28.95 -2.48
CA GLY A 385 -7.16 -29.25 -3.68
C GLY A 385 -6.21 -28.15 -4.14
N THR A 386 -6.28 -26.94 -3.57
CA THR A 386 -5.31 -25.87 -3.86
C THR A 386 -3.92 -26.30 -3.39
N VAL A 387 -2.93 -26.22 -4.28
CA VAL A 387 -1.53 -26.58 -4.00
C VAL A 387 -0.71 -25.32 -3.80
N LEU A 388 -0.04 -25.21 -2.66
CA LEU A 388 0.90 -24.13 -2.37
C LEU A 388 2.15 -24.26 -3.24
N LYS A 389 2.49 -23.19 -3.95
CA LYS A 389 3.65 -23.10 -4.84
C LYS A 389 4.57 -21.98 -4.36
N PRO A 390 5.87 -22.03 -4.68
CA PRO A 390 6.78 -20.91 -4.48
C PRO A 390 6.27 -19.65 -5.21
N PHE A 391 6.44 -18.50 -4.57
CA PHE A 391 6.13 -17.19 -5.15
C PHE A 391 7.34 -16.69 -5.94
N PRO A 392 7.18 -16.23 -7.19
CA PRO A 392 8.29 -15.58 -7.88
C PRO A 392 8.73 -14.32 -7.12
N LEU A 393 10.04 -14.11 -6.96
CA LEU A 393 10.56 -12.88 -6.38
C LEU A 393 10.66 -11.82 -7.47
N GLU A 394 9.79 -10.82 -7.40
CA GLU A 394 9.73 -9.70 -8.32
C GLU A 394 10.68 -8.56 -7.91
N GLY A 395 10.98 -7.65 -8.84
CA GLY A 395 11.87 -6.52 -8.58
C GLY A 395 11.40 -5.57 -7.48
N ASP A 396 10.09 -5.52 -7.20
CA ASP A 396 9.50 -4.66 -6.17
C ASP A 396 10.04 -4.95 -4.75
N TYR A 397 10.49 -6.19 -4.49
CA TYR A 397 11.03 -6.62 -3.19
C TYR A 397 12.39 -5.98 -2.84
N LEU A 398 13.07 -5.36 -3.81
CA LEU A 398 14.37 -4.72 -3.60
C LEU A 398 14.30 -3.35 -2.92
N LEU A 399 13.24 -2.56 -3.16
CA LEU A 399 13.18 -1.19 -2.63
C LEU A 399 13.29 -1.12 -1.10
N PRO A 400 12.56 -1.95 -0.32
CA PRO A 400 12.67 -1.96 1.13
C PRO A 400 14.08 -2.34 1.60
N LEU A 401 14.71 -3.32 0.94
CA LEU A 401 16.07 -3.75 1.25
C LEU A 401 17.08 -2.61 1.01
N VAL A 402 17.00 -1.95 -0.14
CA VAL A 402 17.85 -0.80 -0.48
C VAL A 402 17.68 0.32 0.54
N ARG A 403 16.44 0.68 0.90
CA ARG A 403 16.19 1.72 1.91
C ARG A 403 16.68 1.33 3.30
N ALA A 404 16.48 0.09 3.72
CA ALA A 404 16.99 -0.41 5.00
C ALA A 404 18.52 -0.39 5.04
N TRP A 405 19.19 -0.84 3.98
CA TRP A 405 20.63 -0.76 3.84
C TRP A 405 21.12 0.71 3.90
N ARG A 406 20.49 1.63 3.17
CA ARG A 406 20.87 3.06 3.18
C ARG A 406 20.78 3.72 4.55
N LEU A 407 19.91 3.24 5.45
CA LEU A 407 19.76 3.77 6.80
C LEU A 407 20.68 3.09 7.83
N SER A 408 21.31 1.97 7.49
CA SER A 408 22.03 1.13 8.46
C SER A 408 23.45 0.73 8.07
N ASP A 409 23.78 0.80 6.78
CA ASP A 409 24.99 0.21 6.20
C ASP A 409 25.19 -1.29 6.53
N ASP A 410 24.11 -2.04 6.78
CA ASP A 410 24.17 -3.49 7.08
C ASP A 410 24.69 -4.30 5.88
N ASN A 411 25.81 -4.99 6.07
CA ASN A 411 26.49 -5.74 5.02
C ASN A 411 25.71 -6.97 4.53
N ASP A 412 24.90 -7.60 5.40
CA ASP A 412 24.11 -8.76 5.01
C ASP A 412 22.96 -8.33 4.11
N LEU A 413 22.32 -7.19 4.40
CA LEU A 413 21.35 -6.58 3.50
C LEU A 413 21.97 -6.23 2.15
N TYR A 414 23.16 -5.63 2.14
CA TYR A 414 23.84 -5.33 0.89
C TYR A 414 24.17 -6.60 0.08
N THR A 415 24.63 -7.66 0.75
CA THR A 415 24.88 -8.96 0.12
C THR A 415 23.61 -9.56 -0.49
N LEU A 416 22.48 -9.47 0.24
CA LEU A 416 21.18 -9.92 -0.25
C LEU A 416 20.71 -9.11 -1.47
N ILE A 417 20.86 -7.78 -1.43
CA ILE A 417 20.53 -6.88 -2.56
C ILE A 417 21.33 -7.29 -3.81
N VAL A 418 22.66 -7.42 -3.70
CA VAL A 418 23.51 -7.79 -4.83
C VAL A 418 23.16 -9.19 -5.36
N THR A 419 22.86 -10.13 -4.46
CA THR A 419 22.43 -11.48 -4.84
C THR A 419 21.13 -11.44 -5.65
N MET A 420 20.10 -10.76 -5.16
CA MET A 420 18.81 -10.63 -5.86
C MET A 420 18.96 -9.90 -7.19
N LEU A 421 19.73 -8.80 -7.24
CA LEU A 421 20.01 -8.07 -8.48
C LEU A 421 20.66 -8.96 -9.53
N SER A 422 21.67 -9.75 -9.14
CA SER A 422 22.32 -10.67 -10.08
C SER A 422 21.37 -11.73 -10.66
N ARG A 423 20.30 -12.10 -9.91
CA ARG A 423 19.27 -13.03 -10.38
C ARG A 423 18.28 -12.35 -11.32
N LEU A 424 17.85 -11.13 -11.01
CA LEU A 424 16.99 -10.34 -11.89
C LEU A 424 17.70 -9.97 -13.20
N GLU A 425 18.99 -9.64 -13.15
CA GLU A 425 19.80 -9.39 -14.35
C GLU A 425 19.86 -10.61 -15.28
N LYS A 426 19.95 -11.83 -14.71
CA LYS A 426 19.89 -13.09 -15.48
C LYS A 426 18.54 -13.34 -16.13
N GLN A 427 17.43 -12.88 -15.53
CA GLN A 427 16.10 -12.93 -16.15
C GLN A 427 15.98 -11.94 -17.33
N GLY A 428 16.81 -10.89 -17.31
CA GLY A 428 16.87 -9.86 -18.33
C GLY A 428 15.98 -8.66 -17.99
N ILE A 429 16.52 -7.46 -18.24
CA ILE A 429 15.91 -6.18 -17.83
C ILE A 429 14.48 -5.99 -18.33
N HIS A 430 14.13 -6.52 -19.52
CA HIS A 430 12.76 -6.43 -20.03
C HIS A 430 11.74 -7.19 -19.18
N GLN A 431 12.13 -8.34 -18.60
CA GLN A 431 11.24 -9.14 -17.76
C GLN A 431 11.17 -8.57 -16.34
N SER A 432 12.32 -8.16 -15.78
CA SER A 432 12.41 -7.69 -14.41
C SER A 432 11.95 -6.24 -14.20
N ALA A 433 11.90 -5.42 -15.26
CA ALA A 433 11.54 -4.01 -15.14
C ALA A 433 10.14 -3.81 -14.53
N SER A 434 10.12 -3.17 -13.37
CA SER A 434 8.92 -2.70 -12.67
C SER A 434 9.13 -1.27 -12.15
N PRO A 435 8.07 -0.50 -11.89
CA PRO A 435 8.20 0.84 -11.33
C PRO A 435 8.98 0.87 -9.99
N PHE A 436 8.71 -0.04 -9.05
CA PHE A 436 9.43 -0.02 -7.77
C PHE A 436 10.86 -0.52 -7.89
N LEU A 437 11.17 -1.42 -8.84
CA LEU A 437 12.56 -1.76 -9.15
C LEU A 437 13.31 -0.54 -9.69
N LEU A 438 12.72 0.24 -10.60
CA LEU A 438 13.31 1.48 -11.10
C LEU A 438 13.65 2.43 -9.94
N LEU A 439 12.72 2.61 -8.99
CA LEU A 439 12.95 3.43 -7.81
C LEU A 439 14.09 2.87 -6.95
N ALA A 440 14.15 1.55 -6.74
CA ALA A 440 15.20 0.89 -5.98
C ALA A 440 16.60 1.09 -6.61
N ILE A 441 16.73 0.87 -7.91
CA ILE A 441 17.99 1.07 -8.63
C ILE A 441 18.39 2.55 -8.62
N THR A 442 17.44 3.47 -8.77
CA THR A 442 17.70 4.91 -8.73
C THR A 442 18.28 5.30 -7.37
N GLU A 443 17.69 4.81 -6.27
CA GLU A 443 18.19 5.06 -4.91
C GLU A 443 19.55 4.41 -4.65
N LEU A 444 19.75 3.18 -5.14
CA LEU A 444 21.03 2.47 -5.03
C LEU A 444 22.16 3.20 -5.79
N ALA A 445 21.89 3.62 -7.02
CA ALA A 445 22.83 4.36 -7.85
C ALA A 445 23.27 5.66 -7.17
N GLN A 446 22.31 6.42 -6.62
CA GLN A 446 22.60 7.65 -5.88
C GLN A 446 23.39 7.36 -4.60
N ALA A 447 23.03 6.34 -3.82
CA ALA A 447 23.73 6.03 -2.58
C ALA A 447 25.17 5.55 -2.82
N LYS A 448 25.40 4.75 -3.87
CA LYS A 448 26.73 4.23 -4.23
C LYS A 448 27.53 5.14 -5.15
N GLN A 449 26.95 6.25 -5.63
CA GLN A 449 27.54 7.10 -6.67
C GLN A 449 28.00 6.28 -7.89
N SER A 450 27.16 5.34 -8.33
CA SER A 450 27.50 4.39 -9.40
C SER A 450 26.88 4.81 -10.74
N ALA A 451 27.74 5.20 -11.69
CA ALA A 451 27.32 5.50 -13.06
C ALA A 451 26.71 4.29 -13.77
N GLN A 452 27.21 3.07 -13.48
CA GLN A 452 26.66 1.83 -14.03
C GLN A 452 25.22 1.62 -13.58
N TRP A 453 24.93 1.83 -12.29
CA TRP A 453 23.55 1.71 -11.79
C TRP A 453 22.65 2.85 -12.27
N ALA A 454 23.20 4.05 -12.46
CA ALA A 454 22.46 5.17 -13.04
C ALA A 454 22.03 4.87 -14.49
N GLU A 455 22.92 4.30 -15.31
CA GLU A 455 22.58 3.87 -16.67
C GLU A 455 21.59 2.69 -16.67
N TYR A 456 21.70 1.76 -15.71
CA TYR A 456 20.74 0.66 -15.58
C TYR A 456 19.33 1.17 -15.22
N ALA A 457 19.22 2.13 -14.30
CA ALA A 457 17.95 2.81 -14.00
C ALA A 457 17.40 3.53 -15.23
N TRP A 458 18.27 4.21 -16.00
CA TRP A 458 17.88 4.88 -17.24
C TRP A 458 17.27 3.91 -18.27
N GLN A 459 17.95 2.80 -18.56
CA GLN A 459 17.46 1.78 -19.49
C GLN A 459 16.12 1.19 -19.03
N MET A 460 15.97 0.96 -17.72
CA MET A 460 14.71 0.49 -17.15
C MET A 460 13.58 1.50 -17.34
N ALA A 461 13.86 2.80 -17.15
CA ALA A 461 12.88 3.86 -17.41
C ALA A 461 12.47 3.92 -18.88
N GLU A 462 13.39 3.72 -19.82
CA GLU A 462 13.04 3.64 -21.26
C GLU A 462 12.13 2.46 -21.58
N ILE A 463 12.38 1.29 -20.97
CA ILE A 463 11.54 0.09 -21.15
C ILE A 463 10.16 0.32 -20.58
N LEU A 464 10.08 0.83 -19.34
CA LEU A 464 8.80 1.11 -18.68
C LEU A 464 8.03 2.20 -19.41
N PHE A 465 8.71 3.26 -19.89
CA PHE A 465 8.07 4.30 -20.67
C PHE A 465 7.40 3.74 -21.93
N LYS A 466 8.08 2.88 -22.70
CA LYS A 466 7.50 2.22 -23.88
C LYS A 466 6.34 1.30 -23.52
N ARG A 467 6.43 0.61 -22.38
CA ARG A 467 5.36 -0.29 -21.91
C ARG A 467 4.14 0.48 -21.42
N TYR A 468 4.33 1.64 -20.80
CA TYR A 468 3.26 2.34 -20.09
C TYR A 468 2.65 3.53 -20.85
N PHE A 469 3.39 4.20 -21.73
CA PHE A 469 2.89 5.43 -22.35
C PHE A 469 2.15 5.15 -23.67
N HIS A 470 0.82 5.17 -23.62
CA HIS A 470 -0.06 4.90 -24.75
C HIS A 470 -1.15 5.95 -24.85
N HIS A 471 -1.51 6.34 -26.06
CA HIS A 471 -2.60 7.30 -26.30
C HIS A 471 -2.47 8.61 -25.50
N GLY A 472 -1.25 9.08 -25.21
CA GLY A 472 -1.01 10.28 -24.41
C GLY A 472 -1.28 10.13 -22.90
N LEU A 473 -1.44 8.89 -22.42
CA LEU A 473 -1.70 8.53 -21.03
C LEU A 473 -0.67 7.48 -20.57
N PHE A 474 -0.42 7.40 -19.26
CA PHE A 474 0.27 6.27 -18.66
C PHE A 474 -0.74 5.20 -18.23
N VAL A 475 -0.67 4.03 -18.86
CA VAL A 475 -1.50 2.84 -18.62
C VAL A 475 -0.59 1.62 -18.70
N ARG A 476 -0.76 0.61 -17.84
CA ARG A 476 0.25 -0.46 -17.67
C ARG A 476 0.59 -1.25 -18.94
N SER A 477 -0.29 -1.26 -19.94
CA SER A 477 -0.03 -1.73 -21.31
C SER A 477 -1.04 -1.14 -22.29
N GLU A 478 -0.79 -1.31 -23.59
CA GLU A 478 -1.71 -0.92 -24.67
C GLU A 478 -3.05 -1.69 -24.65
N HIS A 479 -3.12 -2.82 -23.92
CA HIS A 479 -4.31 -3.67 -23.80
C HIS A 479 -5.24 -3.28 -22.64
N HIS A 480 -4.85 -2.28 -21.84
CA HIS A 480 -5.69 -1.78 -20.77
C HIS A 480 -6.88 -0.98 -21.32
N ARG A 481 -8.07 -1.26 -20.79
CA ARG A 481 -9.29 -0.52 -21.16
C ARG A 481 -9.35 0.85 -20.49
N TYR A 482 -8.93 0.91 -19.23
CA TYR A 482 -9.06 2.07 -18.37
C TYR A 482 -7.69 2.61 -17.96
N VAL A 483 -7.58 3.93 -17.85
CA VAL A 483 -6.50 4.55 -17.09
C VAL A 483 -6.85 4.54 -15.61
N ARG A 484 -5.86 4.28 -14.74
CA ARG A 484 -5.99 4.39 -13.29
C ARG A 484 -5.19 5.61 -12.82
N LEU A 485 -5.85 6.51 -12.12
CA LEU A 485 -5.26 7.76 -11.65
C LEU A 485 -4.15 7.54 -10.61
N ASP A 486 -4.29 6.50 -9.79
CA ASP A 486 -3.34 6.18 -8.71
C ASP A 486 -2.13 5.33 -9.10
N ASP A 487 -1.90 5.10 -10.40
CA ASP A 487 -0.73 4.33 -10.82
C ASP A 487 0.57 5.08 -10.44
N PRO A 488 1.52 4.42 -9.75
CA PRO A 488 2.70 5.10 -9.22
C PRO A 488 3.76 5.40 -10.28
N PHE A 489 3.70 4.77 -11.46
CA PHE A 489 4.78 4.87 -12.45
C PHE A 489 5.11 6.31 -12.89
N PRO A 490 4.15 7.18 -13.23
CA PRO A 490 4.45 8.56 -13.62
C PRO A 490 5.21 9.35 -12.54
N ALA A 491 4.84 9.17 -11.27
CA ALA A 491 5.51 9.83 -10.15
C ALA A 491 6.93 9.27 -9.92
N ILE A 492 7.12 7.96 -10.11
CA ILE A 492 8.44 7.31 -10.05
C ILE A 492 9.33 7.79 -11.21
N LEU A 493 8.80 7.92 -12.42
CA LEU A 493 9.55 8.47 -13.56
C LEU A 493 10.00 9.91 -13.29
N LEU A 494 9.14 10.74 -12.68
CA LEU A 494 9.52 12.08 -12.23
C LEU A 494 10.60 12.05 -11.15
N THR A 495 10.64 11.04 -10.29
CA THR A 495 11.71 10.90 -9.29
C THR A 495 13.08 10.74 -9.96
N LEU A 496 13.18 9.92 -11.02
CA LEU A 496 14.40 9.79 -11.82
C LEU A 496 14.76 11.12 -12.52
N ILE A 497 13.78 11.80 -13.12
CA ILE A 497 13.99 13.09 -13.78
C ILE A 497 14.46 14.15 -12.76
N ALA A 498 13.86 14.17 -11.57
CA ALA A 498 14.27 15.04 -10.47
C ALA A 498 15.70 14.74 -10.03
N ALA A 499 16.10 13.46 -9.97
CA ALA A 499 17.48 13.08 -9.72
C ALA A 499 18.43 13.64 -10.79
N CYS A 500 18.09 13.55 -12.07
CA CYS A 500 18.87 14.13 -13.17
C CYS A 500 19.02 15.66 -13.01
N ARG A 501 17.97 16.34 -12.58
CA ARG A 501 17.94 17.79 -12.38
C ARG A 501 18.42 18.27 -11.01
N ASN A 502 18.93 17.38 -10.16
CA ASN A 502 19.34 17.67 -8.78
C ASN A 502 18.21 18.27 -7.92
N LYS A 503 16.97 17.85 -8.16
CA LYS A 503 15.73 18.26 -7.47
C LYS A 503 15.06 17.15 -6.68
N TRP A 504 15.68 15.98 -6.57
CA TRP A 504 15.10 14.85 -5.84
C TRP A 504 14.62 15.22 -4.42
N PRO A 505 15.36 15.98 -3.59
CA PRO A 505 14.88 16.34 -2.25
C PRO A 505 13.54 17.11 -2.22
N GLU A 506 13.11 17.68 -3.35
CA GLU A 506 11.87 18.46 -3.48
C GLU A 506 10.66 17.60 -3.88
N VAL A 507 10.86 16.34 -4.30
CA VAL A 507 9.77 15.44 -4.70
C VAL A 507 9.34 14.52 -3.54
N PRO A 508 8.04 14.26 -3.37
CA PRO A 508 7.56 13.34 -2.35
C PRO A 508 7.99 11.90 -2.59
N ALA A 509 8.11 11.13 -1.50
CA ALA A 509 8.33 9.70 -1.58
C ALA A 509 7.08 8.98 -2.11
N VAL A 510 7.29 8.03 -3.02
CA VAL A 510 6.29 7.05 -3.45
C VAL A 510 6.46 5.79 -2.62
N LEU A 511 5.39 5.36 -1.94
CA LEU A 511 5.41 4.27 -0.95
C LEU A 511 4.46 3.10 -1.27
N THR A 512 3.45 3.31 -2.11
CA THR A 512 2.36 2.35 -2.32
C THR A 512 1.96 2.23 -3.80
N GLN A 513 1.34 1.11 -4.18
CA GLN A 513 0.71 0.89 -5.49
C GLN A 513 -0.65 1.60 -5.66
N GLY A 514 -1.11 2.29 -4.61
CA GLY A 514 -2.34 3.06 -4.59
C GLY A 514 -3.48 2.37 -3.82
N GLY A 515 -4.58 3.10 -3.65
CA GLY A 515 -5.79 2.65 -2.96
C GLY A 515 -6.63 1.65 -3.76
N TYR A 516 -7.74 1.21 -3.18
CA TYR A 516 -8.70 0.30 -3.81
C TYR A 516 -10.11 0.56 -3.31
N ILE A 517 -11.09 -0.03 -3.99
CA ILE A 517 -12.46 -0.23 -3.51
C ILE A 517 -12.73 -1.73 -3.51
N HIS A 518 -13.33 -2.21 -2.43
CA HIS A 518 -13.64 -3.62 -2.24
C HIS A 518 -15.08 -3.79 -1.79
N GLY A 519 -15.85 -4.61 -2.49
CA GLY A 519 -17.19 -4.96 -2.07
C GLY A 519 -18.01 -5.61 -3.17
N ASP A 520 -19.32 -5.66 -2.94
CA ASP A 520 -20.27 -6.21 -3.89
C ASP A 520 -20.36 -5.36 -5.17
N TYR A 521 -20.25 -6.04 -6.30
CA TYR A 521 -20.31 -5.50 -7.64
C TYR A 521 -21.14 -6.42 -8.53
N ARG A 522 -21.94 -5.84 -9.42
CA ARG A 522 -22.80 -6.57 -10.35
C ARG A 522 -22.01 -7.04 -11.57
N ILE A 523 -21.83 -8.35 -11.72
CA ILE A 523 -21.15 -8.98 -12.86
C ILE A 523 -22.14 -9.94 -13.54
N ASN A 524 -22.51 -9.66 -14.80
CA ASN A 524 -23.45 -10.47 -15.57
C ASN A 524 -24.78 -10.75 -14.84
N GLY A 525 -25.26 -9.78 -14.06
CA GLY A 525 -26.50 -9.91 -13.27
C GLY A 525 -26.34 -10.58 -11.91
N GLU A 526 -25.14 -11.04 -11.54
CA GLU A 526 -24.84 -11.61 -10.22
C GLU A 526 -24.05 -10.63 -9.35
N SER A 527 -24.33 -10.62 -8.04
CA SER A 527 -23.51 -9.90 -7.06
C SER A 527 -22.27 -10.70 -6.71
N ARG A 528 -21.09 -10.09 -6.84
CA ARG A 528 -19.81 -10.69 -6.47
C ARG A 528 -18.96 -9.71 -5.67
N VAL A 529 -18.24 -10.21 -4.68
CA VAL A 529 -17.30 -9.40 -3.90
C VAL A 529 -15.97 -9.33 -4.66
N ILE A 530 -15.58 -8.14 -5.08
CA ILE A 530 -14.38 -7.88 -5.89
C ILE A 530 -13.55 -6.73 -5.33
N TYR A 531 -12.31 -6.63 -5.81
CA TYR A 531 -11.52 -5.41 -5.78
C TYR A 531 -11.60 -4.70 -7.14
N ASP A 532 -11.73 -3.38 -7.16
CA ASP A 532 -11.66 -2.57 -8.38
C ASP A 532 -10.36 -2.82 -9.16
N THR A 533 -9.24 -2.92 -8.45
CA THR A 533 -7.90 -3.20 -9.00
C THR A 533 -7.80 -4.55 -9.70
N GLU A 534 -8.60 -5.54 -9.29
CA GLU A 534 -8.60 -6.89 -9.84
C GLU A 534 -9.64 -7.10 -10.95
N PHE A 535 -10.61 -6.18 -11.09
CA PHE A 535 -11.73 -6.36 -12.03
C PHE A 535 -11.87 -5.24 -13.06
N ILE A 536 -11.75 -3.97 -12.65
CA ILE A 536 -11.91 -2.82 -13.54
C ILE A 536 -10.61 -2.56 -14.30
N TYR A 537 -9.48 -2.54 -13.57
CA TYR A 537 -8.18 -2.13 -14.11
C TYR A 537 -7.27 -3.21 -14.74
N PRO A 538 -7.59 -4.52 -14.79
CA PRO A 538 -6.80 -5.48 -15.58
C PRO A 538 -6.82 -5.22 -17.10
N GLU A 539 -5.90 -5.90 -17.79
CA GLU A 539 -5.93 -5.99 -19.25
C GLU A 539 -7.23 -6.62 -19.75
N LYS A 540 -7.69 -6.20 -20.95
CA LYS A 540 -8.69 -7.01 -21.65
C LYS A 540 -8.07 -8.36 -21.98
N LEU A 541 -8.73 -9.44 -21.57
CA LEU A 541 -8.45 -10.75 -22.15
C LEU A 541 -8.64 -10.63 -23.66
N ILE A 542 -7.57 -10.84 -24.42
CA ILE A 542 -7.64 -10.98 -25.87
C ILE A 542 -8.33 -12.32 -26.11
N HIS A 543 -9.65 -12.28 -26.35
CA HIS A 543 -10.43 -13.43 -26.80
C HIS A 543 -10.42 -13.53 -28.32
#